data_AF-A0A218USK0-F1
#
_entry.id   AF-A0A218USK0-F1
#
_cell.length_a   1.000
_cell.length_b   1.000
_cell.length_c   1.000
_cell.angle_alpha   90.00
_cell.angle_beta   90.00
_cell.angle_gamma   90.00
#
_symmetry.space_group_name_H-M   'P 1'
#
loop_
_entity.id
_entity.type
_entity.pdbx_description
1 polymer ?
#
loop_
_entity_poly.entity_id
_entity_poly.type
_entity_poly.pdbx_seq_one_letter_code
_entity_poly.pdbx_strand_id
1 'polypeptide(L)'
;MYVAVFTFVGFAVGTIFGYLRDFMRAWGLEKRNIATEREQQKDFVPLYQDFENFYTRNLYLRIRDNWNRPICSVPGPQFDLMERVTDDYNWTFRFTGRTIKNVINMGSYNYLGFAETDVNALKTVTIELEKYGTGICSTRQEMGE
;
A
#
# COMPACT_ATOMS: atom_id res chain seq x y z
N MET A 1 15.12 12.06 20.70
CA MET A 1 15.77 13.13 19.91
C MET A 1 16.50 12.58 18.69
N TYR A 2 17.43 11.62 18.83
CA TYR A 2 18.17 11.03 17.71
C TYR A 2 17.31 10.43 16.60
N VAL A 3 16.25 9.68 16.95
CA VAL A 3 15.34 9.08 15.97
C VAL A 3 14.72 10.14 15.05
N ALA A 4 14.21 11.24 15.61
CA ALA A 4 13.63 12.32 14.83
C ALA A 4 14.66 12.97 13.88
N VAL A 5 15.87 13.23 14.38
CA VAL A 5 16.96 13.81 13.56
C VAL A 5 17.30 12.88 12.40
N PHE A 6 17.52 11.59 12.64
CA PHE A 6 17.82 10.63 11.58
C PHE A 6 16.67 10.49 10.58
N THR A 7 15.43 10.54 11.04
CA THR A 7 14.25 10.54 10.16
C THR A 7 14.25 11.74 9.22
N PHE A 8 14.45 12.96 9.74
CA PHE A 8 14.50 14.16 8.90
C PHE A 8 15.69 14.17 7.94
N VAL A 9 16.87 13.71 8.39
CA VAL A 9 18.03 13.55 7.52
C VAL A 9 17.72 12.53 6.41
N GLY A 10 17.09 11.41 6.74
CA GLY A 10 16.66 10.41 5.76
C GLY A 10 15.70 11.00 4.70
N PHE A 11 14.71 11.79 5.13
CA PHE A 11 13.81 12.49 4.21
C PHE A 11 14.54 13.51 3.32
N ALA A 12 15.49 14.26 3.88
CA ALA A 12 16.29 15.22 3.12
C ALA A 12 17.16 14.50 2.07
N VAL A 13 17.87 13.45 2.47
CA VAL A 13 18.68 12.63 1.56
C VAL A 13 17.81 12.02 0.46
N GLY A 14 16.67 11.40 0.80
CA GLY A 14 15.75 10.83 -0.18
C GLY A 14 15.23 11.85 -1.19
N THR A 15 14.90 13.06 -0.72
CA THR A 15 14.43 14.16 -1.57
C THR A 15 15.54 14.65 -2.52
N ILE A 16 16.77 14.86 -2.03
CA ILE A 16 17.90 15.30 -2.86
C ILE A 16 18.19 14.26 -3.96
N PHE A 17 18.24 12.98 -3.62
CA PHE A 17 18.45 11.90 -4.59
C PHE A 17 17.30 11.80 -5.60
N GLY A 18 16.06 12.06 -5.18
CA GLY A 18 14.91 12.11 -6.08
C GLY A 18 15.06 13.20 -7.14
N TYR A 19 15.44 14.42 -6.74
CA TYR A 19 15.64 15.52 -7.69
C TYR A 19 16.84 15.27 -8.62
N LEU A 20 17.92 14.68 -8.10
CA LEU A 20 19.07 14.27 -8.93
C LEU A 20 18.65 13.28 -10.02
N ARG A 21 17.82 12.29 -9.69
CA ARG A 21 17.29 11.35 -10.69
C ARG A 21 16.39 12.03 -11.71
N ASP A 22 15.53 12.95 -11.30
CA ASP A 22 14.70 13.70 -12.25
C ASP A 22 15.54 14.58 -13.18
N PHE A 23 16.62 15.16 -12.68
CA PHE A 23 17.62 15.83 -13.51
C PHE A 23 18.27 14.87 -14.52
N MET A 24 18.71 13.68 -14.08
CA MET A 24 19.27 12.66 -14.97
C MET A 24 18.26 12.20 -16.04
N ARG A 25 16.97 12.08 -15.70
CA ARG A 25 15.89 11.76 -16.65
C ARG A 25 15.57 12.90 -17.60
N ALA A 26 15.77 14.16 -17.19
CA ALA A 26 15.64 15.32 -18.07
C ALA A 26 16.79 15.39 -19.08
N TRP A 27 18.00 14.96 -18.67
CA TRP A 27 19.19 14.89 -19.51
C TRP A 27 19.32 13.61 -20.34
N GLY A 28 18.37 12.68 -20.22
CA GLY A 28 18.35 11.43 -20.99
C GLY A 28 19.31 10.34 -20.49
N LEU A 29 19.90 10.50 -19.30
CA LEU A 29 20.81 9.52 -18.69
C LEU A 29 20.06 8.34 -18.04
N GLU A 30 18.83 8.57 -17.58
CA GLU A 30 17.96 7.54 -16.99
C GLU A 30 16.68 7.39 -17.84
N LYS A 31 16.23 6.14 -18.04
CA LYS A 31 14.99 5.84 -18.77
C LYS A 31 13.77 6.39 -18.04
N ARG A 32 12.83 6.99 -18.80
CA ARG A 32 11.51 7.39 -18.30
C ARG A 32 10.52 6.25 -18.47
N ASN A 33 10.26 5.53 -17.37
CA ASN A 33 9.26 4.45 -17.34
C ASN A 33 7.85 4.96 -17.00
N ILE A 34 7.71 6.25 -16.63
CA ILE A 34 6.43 6.83 -16.25
C ILE A 34 5.61 7.21 -17.48
N ALA A 35 4.29 7.00 -17.41
CA ALA A 35 3.39 7.55 -18.40
C ALA A 35 3.52 9.08 -18.40
N THR A 36 3.80 9.64 -19.56
CA THR A 36 3.85 11.10 -19.76
C THR A 36 2.52 11.52 -20.35
N GLU A 37 1.94 12.60 -19.83
CA GLU A 37 0.73 13.18 -20.38
C GLU A 37 0.94 13.57 -21.85
N ARG A 38 -0.06 13.29 -22.68
CA ARG A 38 -0.04 13.70 -24.07
C ARG A 38 -0.16 15.22 -24.16
N GLU A 39 0.38 15.79 -25.23
CA GLU A 39 0.32 17.25 -25.44
C GLU A 39 -1.12 17.79 -25.39
N GLN A 40 -2.08 17.04 -25.95
CA GLN A 40 -3.50 17.43 -25.94
C GLN A 40 -4.14 17.41 -24.54
N GLN A 41 -3.50 16.78 -23.56
CA GLN A 41 -4.03 16.62 -22.20
C GLN A 41 -3.44 17.64 -21.22
N LYS A 42 -2.43 18.43 -21.64
CA LYS A 42 -1.77 19.42 -20.78
C LYS A 42 -2.67 20.60 -20.39
N ASP A 43 -3.76 20.81 -21.13
CA ASP A 43 -4.74 21.86 -20.85
C ASP A 43 -5.72 21.48 -19.72
N PHE A 44 -5.74 20.21 -19.30
CA PHE A 44 -6.55 19.76 -18.17
C PHE A 44 -5.86 20.07 -16.85
N VAL A 45 -6.66 20.23 -15.79
CA VAL A 45 -6.13 20.37 -14.43
C VAL A 45 -5.39 19.08 -14.06
N PRO A 46 -4.13 19.17 -13.60
CA PRO A 46 -3.36 18.00 -13.19
C PRO A 46 -4.08 17.22 -12.09
N LEU A 47 -4.11 15.89 -12.23
CA LEU A 47 -4.74 15.01 -11.23
C LEU A 47 -3.97 15.00 -9.90
N TYR A 48 -2.65 15.20 -9.96
CA TYR A 48 -1.75 15.14 -8.82
C TYR A 48 -0.94 16.43 -8.72
N GLN A 49 -0.63 16.83 -7.49
CA GLN A 49 0.31 17.92 -7.26
C GLN A 49 1.73 17.54 -7.66
N ASP A 50 2.58 18.54 -7.94
CA ASP A 50 3.96 18.32 -8.36
C ASP A 50 4.75 17.44 -7.38
N PHE A 51 4.58 17.68 -6.08
CA PHE A 51 5.24 16.91 -5.03
C PHE A 51 4.73 15.47 -4.94
N GLU A 52 3.44 15.23 -5.15
CA GLU A 52 2.88 13.86 -5.14
C GLU A 52 3.42 13.04 -6.31
N ASN A 53 3.50 13.66 -7.49
CA ASN A 53 4.12 13.04 -8.66
C ASN A 53 5.61 12.75 -8.42
N PHE A 54 6.34 13.68 -7.78
CA PHE A 54 7.72 13.48 -7.37
C PHE A 54 7.88 12.34 -6.37
N TYR A 55 7.07 12.34 -5.31
CA TYR A 55 7.08 11.33 -4.26
C TYR A 55 6.79 9.95 -4.85
N THR A 56 5.77 9.84 -5.70
CA THR A 56 5.37 8.58 -6.32
C THR A 56 6.51 7.98 -7.13
N ARG A 57 7.11 8.77 -8.04
CA ARG A 57 8.11 8.28 -8.99
C ARG A 57 9.47 7.98 -8.36
N ASN A 58 9.85 8.69 -7.30
CA ASN A 58 11.21 8.64 -6.73
C ASN A 58 11.28 7.87 -5.41
N LEU A 59 10.24 7.93 -4.58
CA LEU A 59 10.23 7.35 -3.25
C LEU A 59 9.29 6.14 -3.19
N TYR A 60 7.99 6.34 -3.48
CA TYR A 60 6.97 5.31 -3.34
C TYR A 60 7.29 4.05 -4.16
N LEU A 61 7.59 4.20 -5.46
CA LEU A 61 7.92 3.04 -6.30
C LEU A 61 9.09 2.22 -5.73
N ARG A 62 10.08 2.86 -5.10
CA ARG A 62 11.24 2.15 -4.53
C ARG A 62 10.92 1.33 -3.30
N ILE A 63 9.98 1.78 -2.49
CA ILE A 63 9.62 1.13 -1.22
C ILE A 63 8.41 0.22 -1.33
N ARG A 64 7.58 0.38 -2.37
CA ARG A 64 6.30 -0.34 -2.51
C ARG A 64 6.43 -1.85 -2.59
N ASP A 65 7.62 -2.41 -2.83
CA ASP A 65 7.79 -3.87 -2.77
C ASP A 65 7.48 -4.44 -1.37
N ASN A 66 7.64 -3.63 -0.33
CA ASN A 66 7.27 -3.99 1.04
C ASN A 66 5.76 -3.87 1.31
N TRP A 67 4.99 -3.29 0.40
CA TRP A 67 3.57 -2.93 0.60
C TRP A 67 2.68 -3.58 -0.46
N ASN A 68 1.35 -3.59 -0.25
CA ASN A 68 0.39 -4.13 -1.22
C ASN A 68 0.75 -5.55 -1.69
N ARG A 69 1.32 -6.37 -0.80
CA ARG A 69 1.66 -7.77 -1.09
C ARG A 69 0.40 -8.60 -0.89
N PRO A 70 -0.06 -9.38 -1.88
CA PRO A 70 -1.24 -10.20 -1.72
C PRO A 70 -1.05 -11.23 -0.60
N ILE A 71 -2.00 -11.26 0.32
CA ILE A 71 -2.07 -12.25 1.39
C ILE A 71 -2.84 -13.47 0.86
N CYS A 72 -2.31 -14.67 1.11
CA CYS A 72 -2.86 -15.95 0.64
C CYS A 72 -3.50 -16.79 1.76
N SER A 73 -3.56 -16.27 2.98
CA SER A 73 -4.18 -16.92 4.15
C SER A 73 -5.00 -15.92 4.97
N VAL A 74 -5.52 -16.38 6.12
CA VAL A 74 -6.08 -15.48 7.13
C VAL A 74 -4.97 -14.52 7.61
N PRO A 75 -5.24 -13.20 7.74
CA PRO A 75 -4.26 -12.19 8.09
C PRO A 75 -3.94 -12.16 9.61
N GLY A 76 -3.60 -13.31 10.18
CA GLY A 76 -3.30 -13.48 11.60
C GLY A 76 -1.91 -12.97 12.02
N PRO A 77 -1.40 -13.36 13.21
CA PRO A 77 -0.06 -13.03 13.68
C PRO A 77 1.05 -13.49 12.72
N GLN A 78 0.79 -14.59 12.01
CA GLN A 78 1.55 -15.02 10.86
C GLN A 78 0.58 -15.26 9.70
N PHE A 79 1.03 -14.96 8.48
CA PHE A 79 0.27 -15.21 7.28
C PHE A 79 1.15 -15.57 6.10
N ASP A 80 0.50 -16.12 5.08
CA ASP A 80 1.12 -16.51 3.84
C ASP A 80 1.07 -15.34 2.84
N LEU A 81 2.19 -15.08 2.16
CA LEU A 81 2.30 -14.04 1.15
C LEU A 81 2.53 -14.62 -0.23
N MET A 82 1.89 -14.04 -1.23
CA MET A 82 2.24 -14.32 -2.62
C MET A 82 3.64 -13.78 -2.91
N GLU A 83 4.51 -14.64 -3.40
CA GLU A 83 5.82 -14.20 -3.89
C GLU A 83 5.64 -13.44 -5.19
N ARG A 84 6.30 -12.28 -5.24
CA ARG A 84 6.41 -11.48 -6.45
C ARG A 84 7.85 -11.06 -6.64
N VAL A 85 8.23 -10.88 -7.89
CA VAL A 85 9.54 -10.39 -8.29
C VAL A 85 9.38 -9.20 -9.23
N THR A 86 10.42 -8.39 -9.32
CA THR A 86 10.47 -7.21 -10.18
C THR A 86 11.88 -7.04 -10.71
N ASP A 87 11.98 -6.90 -12.02
CA ASP A 87 13.24 -6.68 -12.75
C ASP A 87 13.40 -5.21 -13.16
N ASP A 88 12.41 -4.38 -12.84
CA ASP A 88 12.30 -3.00 -13.29
C ASP A 88 12.17 -2.05 -12.11
N TYR A 89 12.91 -2.27 -11.01
CA TYR A 89 12.90 -1.40 -9.84
C TYR A 89 11.49 -1.15 -9.27
N ASN A 90 10.71 -2.22 -9.17
CA ASN A 90 9.34 -2.23 -8.71
C ASN A 90 8.41 -1.40 -9.60
N TRP A 91 8.65 -1.20 -10.90
CA TRP A 91 7.67 -0.54 -11.79
C TRP A 91 6.53 -1.49 -12.16
N THR A 92 6.84 -2.77 -12.32
CA THR A 92 5.89 -3.87 -12.50
C THR A 92 6.26 -5.03 -11.57
N PHE A 93 5.31 -5.94 -11.38
CA PHE A 93 5.53 -7.14 -10.57
C PHE A 93 5.03 -8.36 -11.31
N ARG A 94 5.82 -9.43 -11.27
CA ARG A 94 5.41 -10.77 -11.72
C ARG A 94 5.22 -11.66 -10.51
N PHE A 95 4.06 -12.29 -10.41
CA PHE A 95 3.83 -13.34 -9.43
C PHE A 95 4.53 -14.62 -9.89
N THR A 96 5.27 -15.27 -8.98
CA THR A 96 6.00 -16.51 -9.28
C THR A 96 5.12 -17.75 -9.14
N GLY A 97 3.92 -17.60 -8.57
CA GLY A 97 3.03 -18.69 -8.17
C GLY A 97 3.44 -19.36 -6.86
N ARG A 98 4.60 -19.00 -6.30
CA ARG A 98 5.04 -19.49 -4.99
C ARG A 98 4.39 -18.68 -3.88
N THR A 99 4.18 -19.34 -2.75
CA THR A 99 3.66 -18.72 -1.54
C THR A 99 4.75 -18.77 -0.47
N ILE A 100 5.13 -17.61 0.05
CA ILE A 100 6.02 -17.50 1.21
C ILE A 100 5.18 -17.76 2.45
N LYS A 101 5.49 -18.84 3.15
CA LYS A 101 4.71 -19.31 4.31
C LYS A 101 5.15 -18.64 5.60
N ASN A 102 4.22 -18.50 6.54
CA ASN A 102 4.48 -18.11 7.94
C ASN A 102 5.25 -16.78 8.10
N VAL A 103 4.90 -15.76 7.31
CA VAL A 103 5.48 -14.42 7.43
C VAL A 103 4.89 -13.70 8.64
N ILE A 104 5.72 -13.05 9.43
CA ILE A 104 5.29 -12.33 10.63
C ILE A 104 4.50 -11.08 10.24
N ASN A 105 3.31 -10.94 10.82
CA ASN A 105 2.49 -9.75 10.69
C ASN A 105 3.00 -8.62 11.59
N MET A 106 3.72 -7.68 10.99
CA MET A 106 4.23 -6.48 11.68
C MET A 106 3.35 -5.24 11.47
N GLY A 107 2.30 -5.34 10.63
CA GLY A 107 1.59 -4.17 10.10
C GLY A 107 0.14 -4.05 10.55
N SER A 108 -0.56 -5.16 10.75
CA SER A 108 -1.96 -5.18 11.17
C SER A 108 -2.13 -6.06 12.40
N TYR A 109 -1.84 -5.49 13.57
CA TYR A 109 -2.40 -6.06 14.80
C TYR A 109 -3.92 -6.09 14.68
N ASN A 110 -4.53 -7.13 15.24
CA ASN A 110 -5.95 -7.48 15.16
C ASN A 110 -6.90 -6.38 15.72
N TYR A 111 -6.94 -5.21 15.07
CA TYR A 111 -7.59 -4.01 15.61
C TYR A 111 -9.11 -4.16 15.73
N LEU A 112 -9.72 -4.96 14.85
CA LEU A 112 -11.16 -5.19 14.81
C LEU A 112 -11.57 -6.60 15.26
N GLY A 113 -10.64 -7.42 15.77
CA GLY A 113 -10.95 -8.81 16.16
C GLY A 113 -11.06 -9.81 14.99
N PHE A 114 -11.10 -9.34 13.74
CA PHE A 114 -11.30 -10.17 12.53
C PHE A 114 -10.05 -10.88 11.99
N ALA A 115 -8.87 -10.62 12.54
CA ALA A 115 -7.64 -11.32 12.18
C ALA A 115 -7.46 -12.64 12.95
N GLU A 116 -8.51 -13.11 13.63
CA GLU A 116 -8.49 -14.36 14.38
C GLU A 116 -8.41 -15.57 13.43
N THR A 117 -7.58 -16.54 13.80
CA THR A 117 -7.34 -17.75 13.00
C THR A 117 -8.29 -18.89 13.32
N ASP A 118 -9.05 -18.78 14.41
CA ASP A 118 -10.10 -19.74 14.75
C ASP A 118 -11.29 -19.62 13.79
N VAL A 119 -11.63 -20.74 13.14
CA VAL A 119 -12.78 -20.88 12.25
C VAL A 119 -14.11 -20.58 12.97
N ASN A 120 -14.15 -20.70 14.31
CA ASN A 120 -15.33 -20.39 15.11
C ASN A 120 -15.49 -18.89 15.39
N ALA A 121 -14.45 -18.08 15.23
CA ALA A 121 -14.46 -16.67 15.62
C ALA A 121 -15.55 -15.87 14.90
N LEU A 122 -15.88 -16.24 13.66
CA LEU A 122 -16.92 -15.58 12.86
C LEU A 122 -18.26 -16.31 12.86
N LYS A 123 -18.36 -17.53 13.42
CA LYS A 123 -19.61 -18.32 13.34
C LYS A 123 -20.80 -17.59 13.94
N THR A 124 -20.63 -16.98 15.10
CA THR A 124 -21.71 -16.21 15.74
C THR A 124 -22.11 -15.01 14.87
N VAL A 125 -21.13 -14.29 14.31
CA VAL A 125 -21.39 -13.15 13.43
C VAL A 125 -22.11 -13.60 12.15
N THR A 126 -21.71 -14.72 11.56
CA THR A 126 -22.36 -15.30 10.38
C THR A 126 -23.81 -15.69 10.67
N ILE A 127 -24.08 -16.38 11.79
CA ILE A 127 -25.44 -16.77 12.17
C ILE A 127 -26.34 -15.55 12.35
N GLU A 128 -25.84 -14.51 13.03
CA GLU A 128 -26.63 -13.29 13.25
C GLU A 128 -26.83 -12.48 11.94
N LEU A 129 -25.82 -12.44 11.07
CA LEU A 129 -25.94 -11.82 9.75
C LEU A 129 -26.92 -12.57 8.84
N GLU A 130 -26.94 -13.89 8.85
CA GLU A 130 -27.92 -14.69 8.11
C GLU A 130 -29.33 -14.47 8.65
N LYS A 131 -29.47 -14.31 9.96
CA LYS A 131 -30.76 -14.09 10.62
C LYS A 131 -31.33 -12.69 10.40
N TYR A 132 -30.49 -11.66 10.45
CA TYR A 132 -30.95 -10.26 10.46
C TYR A 132 -30.54 -9.43 9.23
N GLY A 133 -29.59 -9.90 8.43
CA GLY A 133 -29.05 -9.19 7.26
C GLY A 133 -28.03 -8.10 7.61
N THR A 134 -27.38 -7.54 6.59
CA THR A 134 -26.34 -6.49 6.74
C THR A 134 -26.90 -5.06 6.82
N GLY A 135 -28.21 -4.89 6.65
CA GLY A 135 -28.87 -3.59 6.46
C GLY A 135 -29.80 -3.18 7.59
N ILE A 136 -29.60 -3.69 8.81
CA ILE A 136 -30.43 -3.33 9.95
C ILE A 136 -30.05 -1.92 10.38
N CYS A 137 -30.96 -0.97 10.17
CA CYS A 137 -30.80 0.37 10.73
C CYS A 137 -30.82 0.32 12.26
N SER A 138 -30.11 1.23 12.92
CA SER A 138 -30.18 1.42 14.37
C SER A 138 -31.63 1.59 14.82
N THR A 139 -31.96 1.08 16.02
CA THR A 139 -33.29 1.29 16.59
C THR A 139 -33.52 2.79 16.83
N ARG A 140 -34.77 3.24 16.90
CA ARG A 140 -35.11 4.66 17.14
C ARG A 140 -34.50 5.24 18.43
N GLN A 141 -34.07 4.40 19.38
CA GLN A 141 -33.43 4.81 20.62
C GLN A 141 -31.91 4.97 20.50
N GLU A 142 -31.28 4.45 19.45
CA GLU A 142 -29.84 4.53 19.21
C GLU A 142 -29.45 5.60 18.17
N MET A 143 -30.39 6.42 17.70
CA MET A 143 -30.04 7.69 17.07
C MET A 143 -29.46 8.62 18.14
N GLY A 144 -28.13 8.65 18.25
CA GLY A 144 -27.41 9.78 18.82
C GLY A 144 -27.59 11.02 17.94
N GLU A 145 -27.42 12.21 18.53
CA GLU A 145 -27.52 13.52 17.85
C GLU A 145 -26.75 13.62 16.54
#